data_AF-A0A5C8Q1P7-F1
#
_entry.id   AF-A0A5C8Q1P7-F1
#
_cell.length_a   1.000
_cell.length_b   1.000
_cell.length_c   1.000
_cell.angle_alpha   90.00
_cell.angle_beta   90.00
_cell.angle_gamma   90.00
#
_symmetry.space_group_name_H-M   'P 1'
#
loop_
_entity.id
_entity.type
_entity.pdbx_description
1 polymer ?
#
loop_
_entity_poly.entity_id
_entity_poly.type
_entity_poly.pdbx_seq_one_letter_code
_entity_poly.pdbx_strand_id
1 'polypeptide(L)'
;MVRAALHVFDVVGSPEAMASWDLVDCLKDLPGLAEDRWAYAELTQSRLAQLMAPYGVFTGKVTGFDGRRPRSYRRQDLLAALPHTAR
;
A
#
# COMPACT_ATOMS: atom_id res chain seq x y z
N MET A 1 -0.60 8.75 0.77
CA MET A 1 -0.87 7.36 0.39
C MET A 1 -0.26 6.40 1.40
N VAL A 2 1.01 6.60 1.77
CA VAL A 2 1.73 5.77 2.77
C VAL A 2 0.95 5.58 4.07
N ARG A 3 0.39 6.65 4.65
CA ARG A 3 -0.41 6.55 5.89
C ARG A 3 -1.66 5.67 5.76
N ALA A 4 -2.42 5.83 4.68
CA ALA A 4 -3.61 5.01 4.44
C ALA A 4 -3.25 3.54 4.17
N ALA A 5 -2.13 3.27 3.48
CA ALA A 5 -1.62 1.92 3.32
C ALA A 5 -1.23 1.30 4.68
N LEU A 6 -0.52 2.03 5.54
CA LEU A 6 -0.17 1.57 6.89
C LEU A 6 -1.42 1.30 7.75
N HIS A 7 -2.44 2.16 7.65
CA HIS A 7 -3.71 1.93 8.32
C HIS A 7 -4.35 0.60 7.89
N VAL A 8 -4.38 0.30 6.58
CA VAL A 8 -4.86 -1.00 6.09
C VAL A 8 -4.05 -2.15 6.67
N PHE A 9 -2.71 -2.04 6.70
CA PHE A 9 -1.86 -3.05 7.33
C PHE A 9 -2.22 -3.26 8.80
N ASP A 10 -2.44 -2.20 9.56
CA ASP A 10 -2.78 -2.30 10.98
C ASP A 10 -4.15 -2.97 11.17
N VAL A 11 -5.15 -2.65 10.34
CA VAL A 11 -6.50 -3.25 10.39
C VAL A 11 -6.47 -4.76 10.12
N VAL A 12 -5.62 -5.24 9.20
CA VAL A 12 -5.54 -6.67 8.86
C VAL A 12 -4.57 -7.48 9.76
N GLY A 13 -4.10 -6.90 10.86
CA GLY A 13 -3.22 -7.59 11.81
C GLY A 13 -1.72 -7.41 11.58
N SER A 14 -1.30 -6.35 10.89
CA SER A 14 0.10 -5.96 10.67
C SER A 14 1.00 -7.02 10.01
N PRO A 15 0.61 -7.60 8.87
CA PRO A 15 1.48 -8.53 8.14
C PRO A 15 2.77 -7.83 7.69
N GLU A 16 3.85 -8.59 7.49
CA GLU A 16 5.13 -8.03 7.02
C GLU A 16 5.04 -7.50 5.58
N ALA A 17 4.22 -8.14 4.74
CA ALA A 17 3.98 -7.74 3.37
C ALA A 17 2.54 -8.07 2.95
N MET A 18 2.03 -7.31 1.97
CA MET A 18 0.70 -7.49 1.40
C MET A 18 0.78 -7.42 -0.12
N ALA A 19 0.07 -8.31 -0.81
CA ALA A 19 0.02 -8.28 -2.27
C ALA A 19 -0.67 -6.99 -2.76
N SER A 20 -0.26 -6.52 -3.93
CA SER A 20 -0.77 -5.25 -4.48
C SER A 20 -2.28 -5.26 -4.72
N TRP A 21 -2.85 -6.41 -5.10
CA TRP A 21 -4.30 -6.53 -5.29
C TRP A 21 -5.04 -6.48 -3.94
N ASP A 22 -4.57 -7.19 -2.92
CA ASP A 22 -5.21 -7.23 -1.60
C ASP A 22 -5.21 -5.85 -0.97
N LEU A 23 -4.08 -5.12 -1.10
CA LEU A 23 -3.98 -3.75 -0.62
C LEU A 23 -4.94 -2.81 -1.36
N VAL A 24 -5.06 -2.94 -2.69
CA VAL A 24 -6.01 -2.13 -3.47
C VAL A 24 -7.45 -2.42 -3.06
N ASP A 25 -7.81 -3.69 -2.88
CA ASP A 25 -9.16 -4.08 -2.51
C ASP A 25 -9.54 -3.51 -1.13
N CYS A 26 -8.64 -3.60 -0.14
CA CYS A 26 -8.86 -2.98 1.17
C CYS A 26 -8.94 -1.44 1.08
N LEU A 27 -8.11 -0.81 0.24
CA LEU A 27 -8.11 0.65 0.09
C LEU A 27 -9.39 1.17 -0.55
N LYS A 28 -10.05 0.39 -1.41
CA LYS A 28 -11.31 0.79 -2.07
C LYS A 28 -12.47 1.00 -1.10
N ASP A 29 -12.41 0.35 0.05
CA ASP A 29 -13.44 0.48 1.10
C ASP A 29 -13.31 1.79 1.90
N LEU A 30 -12.20 2.53 1.74
CA LEU A 30 -12.02 3.82 2.38
C LEU A 30 -12.83 4.91 1.68
N PRO A 31 -13.46 5.84 2.43
CA PRO A 31 -14.13 6.98 1.84
C PRO A 31 -13.13 8.01 1.31
N GLY A 32 -13.55 8.79 0.32
CA GLY A 32 -12.82 9.97 -0.17
C GLY A 32 -11.82 9.69 -1.28
N LEU A 33 -10.79 10.54 -1.35
CA LEU A 33 -9.80 10.55 -2.42
C LEU A 33 -8.42 10.12 -1.91
N ALA A 34 -7.71 9.33 -2.70
CA ALA A 34 -6.30 9.04 -2.53
C ALA A 34 -5.45 10.21 -3.05
N GLU A 35 -4.75 10.89 -2.14
CA GLU A 35 -3.88 12.06 -2.43
C GLU A 35 -4.59 13.13 -3.30
N ASP A 36 -5.86 13.40 -3.01
CA ASP A 36 -6.71 14.37 -3.73
C ASP A 36 -6.80 14.17 -5.26
N ARG A 37 -6.39 12.99 -5.77
CA ARG A 37 -6.34 12.69 -7.21
C ARG A 37 -7.46 11.77 -7.69
N TRP A 38 -7.67 10.66 -6.98
CA TRP A 38 -8.59 9.60 -7.41
C TRP A 38 -9.45 9.12 -6.26
N ALA A 39 -10.71 8.80 -6.54
CA ALA A 39 -11.54 8.12 -5.55
C ALA A 39 -10.92 6.78 -5.18
N TYR A 40 -10.92 6.46 -3.88
CA TYR A 40 -10.42 5.18 -3.38
C TYR A 40 -11.12 3.99 -4.07
N ALA A 41 -12.43 4.09 -4.29
CA ALA A 41 -13.23 3.08 -4.99
C ALA A 41 -12.74 2.75 -6.41
N GLU A 42 -12.07 3.68 -7.09
CA GLU A 42 -11.56 3.52 -8.46
C GLU A 42 -10.06 3.16 -8.51
N LEU A 43 -9.47 2.82 -7.37
CA LEU A 43 -8.04 2.54 -7.30
C LEU A 43 -7.71 1.25 -8.06
N THR A 44 -6.62 1.30 -8.83
CA THR A 44 -6.03 0.14 -9.50
C THR A 44 -4.60 -0.07 -9.01
N GLN A 45 -4.02 -1.25 -9.21
CA GLN A 45 -2.62 -1.51 -8.84
C GLN A 45 -1.65 -0.52 -9.50
N SER A 46 -1.89 -0.14 -10.76
CA SER A 46 -1.07 0.85 -11.47
C SER A 46 -1.22 2.26 -10.91
N ARG A 47 -2.43 2.65 -10.51
CA ARG A 47 -2.67 3.95 -9.85
C ARG A 47 -2.02 3.99 -8.48
N LEU A 48 -2.16 2.92 -7.70
CA LEU A 48 -1.47 2.78 -6.41
C LEU A 48 0.05 2.91 -6.58
N ALA A 49 0.65 2.21 -7.55
CA ALA A 49 2.09 2.35 -7.82
C ALA A 49 2.51 3.80 -8.13
N GLN A 50 1.71 4.54 -8.91
CA GLN A 50 1.95 5.96 -9.18
C GLN A 50 1.85 6.84 -7.94
N LEU A 51 0.91 6.56 -7.02
CA LEU A 51 0.78 7.29 -5.76
C LEU A 51 1.91 6.98 -4.77
N MET A 52 2.53 5.81 -4.88
CA MET A 52 3.61 5.38 -3.98
C MET A 52 4.99 5.85 -4.43
N ALA A 53 5.19 6.00 -5.74
CA ALA A 53 6.47 6.39 -6.33
C ALA A 53 7.08 7.69 -5.74
N PRO A 54 6.32 8.77 -5.47
CA PRO A 54 6.87 9.98 -4.85
C PRO A 54 7.46 9.76 -3.44
N TYR A 55 7.05 8.70 -2.75
CA TYR A 55 7.56 8.33 -1.43
C TYR A 55 8.69 7.30 -1.48
N GLY A 56 9.16 6.92 -2.68
CA GLY A 56 10.19 5.90 -2.85
C GLY A 56 9.74 4.47 -2.51
N VAL A 57 8.43 4.22 -2.40
CA VAL A 57 7.89 2.90 -2.08
C VAL A 57 7.55 2.14 -3.37
N PHE A 58 8.15 0.96 -3.54
CA PHE A 58 7.97 0.12 -4.72
C PHE A 58 7.61 -1.32 -4.33
N THR A 59 6.91 -2.02 -5.23
CA THR A 59 6.54 -3.42 -5.00
C THR A 59 7.73 -4.36 -5.22
N GLY A 60 7.98 -5.25 -4.26
CA GLY A 60 8.93 -6.36 -4.38
C GLY A 60 8.23 -7.68 -4.71
N LYS A 61 8.98 -8.68 -5.21
CA LYS A 61 8.48 -10.06 -5.23
C LYS A 61 8.63 -10.63 -3.83
N VAL A 62 7.53 -11.11 -3.25
CA VAL A 62 7.54 -11.83 -1.97
C VAL A 62 7.12 -13.26 -2.25
N THR A 63 7.84 -14.22 -1.69
CA THR A 63 7.51 -15.64 -1.85
C THR A 63 6.29 -15.94 -0.98
N GLY A 64 5.15 -16.22 -1.62
CA GLY A 64 3.97 -16.75 -0.96
C GLY A 64 4.12 -18.23 -0.64
N PHE A 65 3.33 -18.73 0.31
CA PHE A 65 3.30 -20.14 0.72
C PHE A 65 2.82 -21.07 -0.41
N ASP A 66 2.05 -20.54 -1.36
CA ASP A 66 1.50 -21.23 -2.53
C ASP A 66 2.47 -21.28 -3.73
N GLY A 67 3.72 -20.87 -3.54
CA GLY A 67 4.72 -20.78 -4.60
C GLY A 67 4.53 -19.60 -5.57
N ARG A 68 3.44 -18.83 -5.43
CA ARG A 68 3.26 -17.59 -6.20
C ARG A 68 4.17 -16.51 -5.63
N ARG A 69 4.59 -15.60 -6.51
CA ARG A 69 5.46 -14.46 -6.16
C ARG A 69 4.76 -13.14 -6.48
N PRO A 70 3.69 -12.77 -5.75
CA PRO A 70 2.99 -11.53 -6.00
C PRO A 70 3.89 -10.32 -5.83
N ARG A 71 3.60 -9.28 -6.63
CA ARG A 71 4.12 -7.94 -6.39
C ARG A 71 3.48 -7.43 -5.11
N SER A 72 4.29 -7.19 -4.10
CA SER A 72 3.83 -6.90 -2.74
C SER A 72 4.51 -5.66 -2.19
N TYR A 73 3.78 -4.92 -1.38
CA TYR A 73 4.33 -3.84 -0.57
C TYR A 73 4.79 -4.42 0.77
N ARG A 74 5.97 -4.02 1.24
CA ARG A 74 6.44 -4.39 2.58
C ARG A 74 6.07 -3.30 3.58
N ARG A 75 5.63 -3.71 4.77
CA ARG A 75 5.30 -2.79 5.86
C ARG A 75 6.50 -1.94 6.25
N GLN A 76 7.70 -2.52 6.27
CA GLN A 76 8.93 -1.82 6.59
C GLN A 76 9.23 -0.67 5.60
N ASP A 77 9.01 -0.88 4.31
CA ASP A 77 9.24 0.15 3.29
C ASP A 77 8.26 1.31 3.47
N LEU A 78 7.00 1.01 3.83
CA LEU A 78 5.99 2.01 4.17
C LEU A 78 6.37 2.81 5.42
N LEU A 79 6.87 2.14 6.47
CA LEU A 79 7.33 2.80 7.69
C LEU A 79 8.54 3.69 7.44
N ALA A 80 9.49 3.24 6.61
CA ALA A 80 10.66 4.03 6.22
C ALA A 80 10.27 5.25 5.36
N ALA A 81 9.20 5.14 4.59
CA ALA A 81 8.67 6.20 3.75
C ALA A 81 7.70 7.15 4.47
N LEU A 82 7.33 6.87 5.73
CA LEU A 82 6.67 7.87 6.54
C LEU A 82 7.63 9.07 6.64
N PRO A 83 7.20 10.28 6.26
CA PRO A 83 8.00 11.45 6.56
C PRO A 83 8.26 11.42 8.07
N HIS A 84 9.54 11.50 8.46
CA HIS A 84 9.91 11.92 9.80
C HIS A 84 9.24 13.27 10.01
N THR A 85 8.01 13.22 10.49
CA THR A 85 7.28 14.41 10.88
C THR A 85 7.88 14.72 12.24
N ALA A 86 9.09 15.31 12.24
CA ALA A 86 9.52 16.15 13.32
C ALA A 86 8.40 17.19 13.45
N ARG A 87 7.58 17.00 14.47
CA ARG A 87 6.61 17.98 14.92
C ARG A 87 7.35 19.07 15.68
#